data_AF-A0A929BQ76-F1
#
_entry.id   AF-A0A929BQ76-F1
#
_cell.length_a   1.000
_cell.length_b   1.000
_cell.length_c   1.000
_cell.angle_alpha   90.00
_cell.angle_beta   90.00
_cell.angle_gamma   90.00
#
_symmetry.space_group_name_H-M   'P 1'
#
loop_
_entity.id
_entity.type
_entity.pdbx_description
1 polymer ?
#
loop_
_entity_poly.entity_id
_entity_poly.type
_entity_poly.pdbx_seq_one_letter_code
_entity_poly.pdbx_strand_id
1 'polypeptide(L)'
;MVISRVLILYEPRLYSDLINELIEQLGLLDIVEITDNHSASKSNDSQNQDDIDVVILPLDGDGEPKTSLLPDHVPDAKLVAFSPDGSLGMRRMPGEDDWIEMRPFGISQLIVEILRANPVY
;
A
#
# COMPACT_ATOMS: atom_id res chain seq x y z
N MET A 1 6.06 3.76 20.07
CA MET A 1 5.57 2.64 19.23
C MET A 1 5.20 3.27 17.91
N VAL A 2 5.93 2.94 16.84
CA VAL A 2 5.70 3.53 15.52
C VAL A 2 4.55 2.75 14.88
N ILE A 3 3.44 3.44 14.62
CA ILE A 3 2.28 2.88 13.92
C ILE A 3 2.58 3.03 12.42
N SER A 4 2.62 1.94 11.67
CA SER A 4 2.86 2.06 10.22
C SER A 4 1.63 2.63 9.52
N ARG A 5 1.84 3.61 8.65
CA ARG A 5 0.80 4.26 7.85
C ARG A 5 0.65 3.53 6.53
N VAL A 6 -0.54 2.96 6.30
CA VAL A 6 -0.83 2.11 5.15
C VAL A 6 -1.84 2.80 4.24
N LEU A 7 -1.47 2.98 2.98
CA LEU A 7 -2.37 3.46 1.94
C LEU A 7 -2.87 2.27 1.09
N ILE A 8 -4.18 2.18 0.92
CA ILE A 8 -4.81 1.07 0.18
C ILE A 8 -5.46 1.60 -1.09
N LEU A 9 -4.87 1.25 -2.22
CA LEU A 9 -5.32 1.59 -3.57
C LEU A 9 -5.76 0.32 -4.30
N TYR A 10 -6.53 -0.53 -3.62
CA TYR A 10 -6.87 -1.85 -4.14
C TYR A 10 -8.27 -1.88 -4.76
N GLU A 11 -8.35 -2.23 -6.04
CA GLU A 11 -9.62 -2.46 -6.74
C GLU A 11 -9.84 -3.95 -7.00
N PRO A 12 -11.09 -4.45 -6.91
CA PRO A 12 -12.32 -3.73 -6.58
C PRO A 12 -12.45 -3.40 -5.07
N ARG A 13 -13.30 -2.40 -4.75
CA ARG A 13 -13.52 -1.87 -3.38
C ARG A 13 -13.84 -2.92 -2.32
N LEU A 14 -14.46 -4.03 -2.71
CA LEU A 14 -14.73 -5.14 -1.80
C LEU A 14 -13.43 -5.66 -1.14
N TYR A 15 -12.32 -5.69 -1.87
CA TYR A 15 -11.04 -6.11 -1.32
C TYR A 15 -10.42 -5.02 -0.47
N SER A 16 -10.55 -3.73 -0.82
CA SER A 16 -10.08 -2.66 0.07
C SER A 16 -10.80 -2.71 1.41
N ASP A 17 -12.11 -2.94 1.44
CA ASP A 17 -12.89 -3.04 2.67
C ASP A 17 -12.44 -4.23 3.53
N LEU A 18 -12.21 -5.40 2.92
CA LEU A 18 -11.68 -6.58 3.61
C LEU A 18 -10.27 -6.36 4.17
N ILE A 19 -9.40 -5.71 3.40
CA ILE A 19 -8.04 -5.40 3.85
C ILE A 19 -8.10 -4.38 4.99
N ASN A 20 -8.98 -3.37 4.90
CA ASN A 20 -9.19 -2.37 5.94
C ASN A 20 -9.62 -3.05 7.24
N GLU A 21 -10.65 -3.89 7.21
CA GLU A 21 -11.13 -4.62 8.39
C GLU A 21 -10.04 -5.50 9.01
N LEU A 22 -9.27 -6.19 8.17
CA LEU A 22 -8.15 -7.02 8.62
C LEU A 22 -7.05 -6.20 9.29
N ILE A 23 -6.71 -5.03 8.74
CA ILE A 23 -5.70 -4.13 9.27
C ILE A 23 -6.18 -3.49 10.57
N GLU A 24 -7.44 -3.05 10.64
CA GLU A 24 -8.05 -2.52 11.87
C GLU A 24 -8.01 -3.55 13.01
N GLN A 25 -8.27 -4.82 12.71
CA GLN A 25 -8.17 -5.91 13.70
C GLN A 25 -6.75 -6.12 14.24
N LEU A 26 -5.71 -5.78 13.46
CA LEU A 26 -4.34 -5.84 13.95
C LEU A 26 -4.06 -4.76 15.00
N GLY A 27 -4.75 -3.62 14.96
CA GLY A 27 -4.66 -2.56 15.97
C GLY A 27 -3.28 -1.87 16.07
N LEU A 28 -2.42 -2.07 15.07
CA LEU A 28 -1.02 -1.62 15.04
C LEU A 28 -0.70 -0.68 13.87
N LEU A 29 -1.71 -0.34 13.07
CA LEU A 29 -1.58 0.28 11.75
C LEU A 29 -2.59 1.42 11.62
N ASP A 30 -2.22 2.45 10.88
CA ASP A 30 -3.08 3.60 10.56
C ASP A 30 -3.39 3.60 9.07
N ILE A 31 -4.67 3.56 8.70
CA ILE A 31 -5.09 3.48 7.30
C ILE A 31 -5.27 4.92 6.78
N VAL A 32 -4.52 5.26 5.74
CA VAL A 32 -4.57 6.59 5.11
C VAL A 32 -5.50 6.54 3.91
N GLU A 33 -6.55 7.36 3.93
CA GLU A 33 -7.44 7.56 2.77
C GLU A 33 -6.97 8.75 1.92
N ILE A 34 -6.84 8.57 0.60
CA ILE A 34 -6.64 9.70 -0.30
C ILE A 34 -7.98 10.41 -0.45
N THR A 35 -8.11 11.58 0.18
CA THR A 35 -9.21 12.49 -0.13
C THR A 35 -8.80 13.28 -1.38
N ASP A 36 -9.42 13.01 -2.52
CA ASP A 36 -9.30 13.83 -3.74
C ASP A 36 -9.90 15.21 -3.49
N ASN A 37 -9.17 16.08 -2.77
CA ASN A 37 -9.54 17.48 -2.64
C ASN A 37 -9.13 18.22 -3.92
N HIS A 38 -9.92 18.03 -4.98
CA HIS A 38 -10.12 19.06 -5.99
C HIS A 38 -10.88 20.24 -5.36
N SER A 39 -10.21 20.99 -4.49
CA SER A 39 -10.66 22.30 -4.06
C SER A 39 -9.43 23.15 -3.81
N ALA A 40 -9.26 24.12 -4.70
CA ALA A 40 -8.29 25.18 -4.61
C ALA A 40 -8.36 25.85 -3.24
N SER A 41 -7.48 25.45 -2.33
CA SER A 41 -7.09 26.30 -1.21
C SER A 41 -5.61 26.10 -0.98
N LYS A 42 -4.88 27.20 -1.11
CA LYS A 42 -3.49 27.33 -0.67
C LYS A 42 -3.45 27.12 0.84
N SER A 43 -3.35 25.88 1.26
CA SER A 43 -2.93 25.50 2.60
C SER A 43 -1.63 24.71 2.43
N ASN A 44 -0.59 25.16 3.11
CA ASN A 44 0.74 24.54 3.19
C ASN A 44 0.67 23.19 3.92
N ASP A 45 -0.13 22.25 3.42
CA ASP A 45 -0.35 20.93 4.03
C ASP A 45 0.12 19.81 3.10
N SER A 46 1.21 20.08 2.38
CA SER A 46 2.00 19.07 1.64
C SER A 46 2.62 18.01 2.55
N GLN A 47 2.29 17.96 3.84
CA GLN A 47 2.93 17.07 4.82
C GLN A 47 2.24 15.70 4.96
N ASN A 48 1.10 15.44 4.33
CA ASN A 48 0.35 14.21 4.61
C ASN A 48 0.55 13.06 3.62
N GLN A 49 1.17 13.29 2.46
CA GLN A 49 1.54 12.22 1.51
C GLN A 49 2.96 11.68 1.72
N ASP A 50 3.83 12.44 2.40
CA ASP A 50 5.24 12.08 2.61
C ASP A 50 5.47 11.05 3.75
N ASP A 51 4.44 10.71 4.51
CA ASP A 51 4.53 9.84 5.70
C ASP A 51 3.94 8.42 5.47
N ILE A 52 3.77 7.97 4.22
CA ILE A 52 3.21 6.64 3.95
C ILE A 52 4.33 5.59 3.98
N ASP A 53 4.21 4.59 4.86
CA ASP A 53 5.20 3.51 4.96
C ASP A 53 4.95 2.39 3.94
N VAL A 54 3.67 2.09 3.67
CA VAL A 54 3.25 1.00 2.79
C VAL A 54 2.11 1.44 1.88
N VAL A 55 2.22 1.13 0.59
CA VAL A 55 1.13 1.26 -0.37
C VAL A 55 0.74 -0.13 -0.89
N ILE A 56 -0.55 -0.41 -0.87
CA ILE A 56 -1.14 -1.66 -1.34
C ILE A 56 -1.86 -1.41 -2.67
N LEU A 57 -1.53 -2.20 -3.69
CA LEU A 57 -2.03 -2.08 -5.07
C LEU A 57 -2.55 -3.44 -5.59
N PRO A 58 -3.43 -3.45 -6.60
CA PRO A 58 -3.77 -4.66 -7.32
C PRO A 58 -2.71 -4.96 -8.39
N LEU A 59 -2.62 -6.23 -8.79
CA LEU A 59 -2.02 -6.61 -10.06
C LEU A 59 -3.03 -6.43 -11.20
N ASP A 60 -2.55 -6.11 -12.39
CA ASP A 60 -3.36 -6.07 -13.61
C ASP A 60 -3.55 -7.48 -14.21
N GLY A 61 -4.20 -7.53 -15.39
CA GLY A 61 -4.47 -8.79 -16.08
C GLY A 61 -3.23 -9.51 -16.61
N ASP A 62 -2.09 -8.82 -16.69
CA ASP A 62 -0.81 -9.35 -17.13
C ASP A 62 0.08 -9.78 -15.94
N GLY A 63 -0.38 -9.52 -14.71
CA GLY A 63 0.33 -9.83 -13.48
C GLY A 63 1.30 -8.74 -13.04
N GLU A 64 1.19 -7.54 -13.60
CA GLU A 64 2.04 -6.39 -13.29
C GLU A 64 1.37 -5.46 -12.28
N PRO A 65 2.13 -4.71 -11.45
CA PRO A 65 1.55 -3.77 -10.49
C PRO A 65 0.82 -2.64 -11.21
N LYS A 66 -0.42 -2.38 -10.81
CA LYS A 66 -1.27 -1.33 -11.41
C LYS A 66 -0.85 0.07 -10.94
N THR A 67 0.36 0.49 -11.33
CA THR A 67 1.03 1.74 -10.89
C THR A 67 0.32 3.00 -11.34
N SER A 68 -0.62 2.93 -12.29
CA SER A 68 -1.48 4.05 -12.68
C SER A 68 -2.41 4.55 -11.57
N LEU A 69 -2.57 3.78 -10.49
CA LEU A 69 -3.29 4.20 -9.29
C LEU A 69 -2.43 5.05 -8.34
N LEU A 70 -1.10 5.04 -8.51
CA LEU A 70 -0.20 5.83 -7.68
C LEU A 70 -0.35 7.32 -8.01
N PRO A 71 -0.19 8.21 -7.01
CA PRO A 71 -0.11 9.64 -7.24
C PRO A 71 1.09 9.99 -8.15
N ASP A 72 1.02 11.15 -8.82
CA ASP A 72 2.07 11.64 -9.74
C ASP A 72 3.48 11.62 -9.14
N HIS A 73 3.57 11.82 -7.82
CA HIS A 73 4.78 11.60 -7.04
C HIS A 73 4.67 10.26 -6.32
N VAL A 74 5.42 9.27 -6.78
CA VAL A 74 5.47 7.98 -6.10
C VAL A 74 6.13 8.17 -4.73
N PRO A 75 5.42 7.89 -3.61
CA PRO A 75 6.00 8.06 -2.28
C PRO A 75 7.21 7.15 -2.12
N ASP A 76 8.18 7.56 -1.29
CA ASP A 76 9.32 6.72 -0.87
C ASP A 76 8.84 5.68 0.16
N ALA A 77 7.93 4.84 -0.31
CA ALA A 77 7.18 3.88 0.47
C ALA A 77 7.41 2.47 -0.07
N LYS A 78 7.24 1.49 0.80
CA LYS A 78 7.20 0.11 0.38
C LYS A 78 5.93 -0.12 -0.44
N LEU A 79 6.08 -0.58 -1.67
CA LEU A 79 4.93 -0.94 -2.50
C LEU A 79 4.72 -2.45 -2.46
N VAL A 80 3.46 -2.85 -2.30
CA VAL A 80 3.04 -4.25 -2.34
C VAL A 80 1.86 -4.34 -3.29
N ALA A 81 2.00 -5.13 -4.35
CA ALA A 81 0.92 -5.43 -5.28
C ALA A 81 0.59 -6.91 -5.22
N PHE A 82 -0.68 -7.30 -5.32
CA PHE A 82 -1.03 -8.72 -5.30
C PHE A 82 -2.31 -9.06 -6.07
N SER A 83 -2.39 -10.31 -6.52
CA SER A 83 -3.54 -10.85 -7.23
C SER A 83 -4.68 -11.19 -6.26
N PRO A 84 -5.95 -10.94 -6.60
CA PRO A 84 -7.08 -11.22 -5.71
C PRO A 84 -7.22 -12.69 -5.29
N ASP A 85 -6.67 -13.61 -6.09
CA ASP A 85 -6.65 -15.05 -5.81
C ASP A 85 -5.51 -15.49 -4.89
N GLY A 86 -4.63 -14.57 -4.48
CA GLY A 86 -3.51 -14.83 -3.57
C GLY A 86 -2.40 -15.72 -4.16
N SER A 87 -2.36 -15.88 -5.49
CA SER A 87 -1.35 -16.71 -6.15
C SER A 87 -0.04 -15.97 -6.39
N LEU A 88 -0.10 -14.65 -6.54
CA LEU A 88 1.02 -13.80 -6.94
C LEU A 88 1.03 -12.49 -6.16
N GLY A 89 2.22 -12.10 -5.72
CA GLY A 89 2.49 -10.79 -5.18
C GLY A 89 3.77 -10.23 -5.76
N MET A 90 3.87 -8.91 -5.78
CA MET A 90 5.06 -8.17 -6.16
C MET A 90 5.35 -7.13 -5.08
N ARG A 91 6.63 -6.93 -4.79
CA ARG A 91 7.09 -5.94 -3.82
C ARG A 91 8.14 -5.04 -4.44
N ARG A 92 8.10 -3.77 -4.09
CA ARG A 92 9.20 -2.83 -4.32
C ARG A 92 9.55 -2.12 -3.01
N MET A 93 10.84 -2.06 -2.68
CA MET A 93 11.30 -1.36 -1.47
C MET A 93 11.43 0.15 -1.74
N PRO A 94 11.37 0.98 -0.68
CA PRO A 94 11.73 2.41 -0.79
C PRO A 94 13.10 2.58 -1.45
N GLY A 95 13.22 3.56 -2.35
CA GLY A 95 14.46 3.83 -3.11
C GLY A 95 14.88 2.77 -4.14
N GLU A 96 14.11 1.70 -4.35
CA GLU A 96 14.38 0.69 -5.38
C GLU A 96 13.45 0.86 -6.59
N ASP A 97 13.98 0.63 -7.80
CA ASP A 97 13.21 0.66 -9.04
C ASP A 97 12.60 -0.71 -9.39
N ASP A 98 13.26 -1.78 -8.97
CA ASP A 98 12.93 -3.15 -9.37
C ASP A 98 11.83 -3.76 -8.50
N TRP A 99 10.89 -4.45 -9.14
CA TRP A 99 9.89 -5.25 -8.46
C TRP A 99 10.37 -6.69 -8.25
N ILE A 100 10.16 -7.19 -7.03
CA ILE A 100 10.46 -8.54 -6.62
C ILE A 100 9.17 -9.35 -6.62
N GLU A 101 9.13 -10.39 -7.45
CA GLU A 101 8.05 -11.36 -7.47
C GLU A 101 8.05 -12.24 -6.21
N MET A 102 6.86 -12.52 -5.68
CA MET A 102 6.64 -13.37 -4.51
C MET A 102 5.55 -14.40 -4.79
N ARG A 103 5.85 -15.69 -4.57
CA ARG A 103 4.88 -16.79 -4.71
C ARG A 103 5.09 -17.86 -3.63
N PRO A 104 4.01 -18.46 -3.09
CA PRO A 104 2.61 -17.98 -3.17
C PRO A 104 2.43 -16.69 -2.34
N PHE A 105 1.42 -15.88 -2.64
CA PHE A 105 1.18 -14.61 -1.94
C PHE A 105 -0.24 -14.56 -1.35
N GLY A 106 -0.45 -15.25 -0.24
CA GLY A 106 -1.69 -15.18 0.51
C GLY A 106 -1.76 -14.00 1.49
N ILE A 107 -2.90 -13.84 2.15
CA ILE A 107 -3.15 -12.81 3.17
C ILE A 107 -2.06 -12.79 4.26
N SER A 108 -1.58 -13.95 4.71
CA SER A 108 -0.51 -14.01 5.72
C SER A 108 0.78 -13.34 5.25
N GLN A 109 1.13 -13.47 3.96
CA GLN A 109 2.30 -12.81 3.40
C GLN A 109 2.07 -11.31 3.31
N LEU A 110 0.88 -10.88 2.89
CA LEU A 110 0.51 -9.45 2.90
C LEU A 110 0.70 -8.83 4.29
N ILE A 111 0.21 -9.48 5.34
CA ILE A 111 0.39 -9.02 6.73
C ILE A 111 1.87 -8.90 7.10
N VAL A 112 2.67 -9.91 6.76
CA VAL A 112 4.13 -9.88 7.01
C VAL A 112 4.79 -8.73 6.28
N GLU A 113 4.40 -8.46 5.03
CA GLU A 113 4.96 -7.36 4.26
C GLU A 113 4.58 -6.00 4.84
N ILE A 114 3.34 -5.83 5.31
CA ILE A 114 2.89 -4.60 5.98
C ILE A 114 3.66 -4.38 7.28
N LEU A 115 3.74 -5.41 8.14
CA LEU A 115 4.41 -5.29 9.45
C LEU A 115 5.93 -5.10 9.36
N ARG A 116 6.56 -5.60 8.29
CA ARG A 116 8.02 -5.45 8.05
C ARG A 116 8.41 -4.15 7.37
N ALA A 117 7.48 -3.24 7.13
CA ALA A 117 7.80 -1.93 6.59
C ALA A 117 8.55 -1.04 7.59
N ASN A 118 8.37 -1.28 8.89
CA ASN A 118 9.18 -0.63 9.92
C ASN A 118 10.53 -1.35 10.08
N PRO A 119 11.67 -0.69 9.82
CA PRO A 119 12.93 -1.12 10.41
C PRO A 119 12.82 -0.84 11.91
N VAL A 120 12.50 -1.86 12.70
CA VAL A 120 12.81 -1.83 14.13
C VAL A 120 14.33 -1.81 14.22
N TYR A 121 14.91 -0.60 14.34
CA TYR A 121 16.28 -0.40 14.80
C TYR A 121 16.39 -0.77 16.28
#